data_AF-A0A3C1JQD8-F1
#
_entry.id   AF-A0A3C1JQD8-F1
#
_cell.length_a   1.000
_cell.length_b   1.000
_cell.length_c   1.000
_cell.angle_alpha   90.00
_cell.angle_beta   90.00
_cell.angle_gamma   90.00
#
_symmetry.space_group_name_H-M   'P 1'
#
loop_
_entity.id
_entity.type
_entity.pdbx_description
1 polymer ?
#
loop_
_entity_poly.entity_id
_entity_poly.type
_entity_poly.pdbx_seq_one_letter_code
_entity_poly.pdbx_strand_id
1 'polypeptide(L)'
;MMDGKIVVNGVHSPVTIRRDGWGIAHVDSSTEADAWFGQGFVAAQDRLWQMEFDRRSAIGTWAEVAGPTAVAADVLSRRLNLRPSAEADIAAMSVETHSMFEAYASGVNAYLGSGLPLAPEYALTGTVPAPWEPWHSVAVFRVRHVLMGVWQQKIAQAEILLRIGPDAYAKLDQRSPAGTTTLLPPGRDGAVRSLIARGAAELADAIAVLGPVTSFEGGSNSWAVHGSRVTTGKPVVCNDSHRRLDVPTVYWQIHLSSP
;
A
#
# COMPACT_ATOMS: atom_id res chain seq x y z
N MET A 1 12.73 18.84 16.85
CA MET A 1 12.77 18.51 18.29
C MET A 1 11.92 17.26 18.46
N MET A 2 12.48 16.15 18.96
CA MET A 2 11.73 14.89 19.11
C MET A 2 11.28 14.63 20.55
N ASP A 3 11.83 15.37 21.50
CA ASP A 3 11.52 15.27 22.92
C ASP A 3 10.72 16.48 23.40
N GLY A 4 9.91 16.27 24.44
CA GLY A 4 9.16 17.32 25.11
C GLY A 4 7.66 17.06 25.15
N LYS A 5 6.92 18.08 25.55
CA LYS A 5 5.46 18.07 25.60
C LYS A 5 4.93 19.10 24.62
N ILE A 6 4.04 18.67 23.74
CA ILE A 6 3.35 19.53 22.78
C ILE A 6 1.86 19.46 23.09
N VAL A 7 1.20 20.61 23.07
CA VAL A 7 -0.25 20.70 23.20
C VAL A 7 -0.82 20.91 21.81
N VAL A 8 -1.68 20.00 21.37
CA VAL A 8 -2.34 20.04 20.07
C VAL A 8 -3.84 19.84 20.25
N ASN A 9 -4.62 20.30 19.28
CA ASN A 9 -6.06 20.04 19.22
C ASN A 9 -6.34 18.65 18.62
N GLY A 10 -7.50 18.08 18.94
CA GLY A 10 -8.00 16.84 18.32
C GLY A 10 -7.63 15.54 19.03
N VAL A 11 -6.88 15.60 20.13
CA VAL A 11 -6.59 14.45 20.99
C VAL A 11 -7.50 14.46 22.22
N HIS A 12 -8.06 13.31 22.60
CA HIS A 12 -8.98 13.22 23.76
C HIS A 12 -8.24 13.04 25.08
N SER A 13 -7.10 12.35 25.05
CA SER A 13 -6.26 12.06 26.21
C SER A 13 -4.77 12.15 25.86
N PRO A 14 -3.86 12.27 26.84
CA PRO A 14 -2.43 12.30 26.55
C PRO A 14 -1.96 11.08 25.75
N VAL A 15 -1.27 11.32 24.63
CA VAL A 15 -0.59 10.30 23.83
C VAL A 15 0.91 10.37 24.11
N THR A 16 1.52 9.23 24.42
CA THR A 16 2.96 9.14 24.65
C THR A 16 3.62 8.50 23.43
N ILE A 17 4.59 9.19 22.83
CA ILE A 17 5.36 8.69 21.69
C ILE A 17 6.80 8.43 22.17
N ARG A 18 7.24 7.19 22.11
CA ARG A 18 8.63 6.78 22.40
C ARG A 18 9.28 6.26 21.14
N ARG A 19 10.55 6.57 20.91
CA ARG A 19 11.33 5.97 19.81
C ARG A 19 12.36 5.01 20.36
N ASP A 20 12.50 3.85 19.72
CA ASP A 20 13.51 2.87 20.09
C ASP A 20 14.89 3.17 19.45
N GLY A 21 15.84 2.25 19.62
CA GLY A 21 17.21 2.39 19.07
C GLY A 21 17.29 2.43 17.54
N TRP A 22 16.21 2.10 16.83
CA TRP A 22 16.11 2.18 15.38
C TRP A 22 15.28 3.37 14.91
N GLY A 23 14.79 4.19 15.85
CA GLY A 23 13.88 5.30 15.56
C GLY A 23 12.43 4.85 15.33
N ILE A 24 12.10 3.59 15.59
CA ILE A 24 10.72 3.08 15.44
C ILE A 24 9.87 3.71 16.53
N ALA A 25 8.76 4.31 16.13
CA ALA A 25 7.84 4.93 17.06
C ALA A 25 6.95 3.88 17.76
N HIS A 26 6.78 4.05 19.06
CA HIS A 26 5.83 3.36 19.91
C HIS A 26 4.85 4.41 20.43
N VAL A 27 3.60 4.31 19.99
CA VAL A 27 2.50 5.20 20.36
C VAL A 27 1.66 4.50 21.43
N ASP A 28 1.69 5.03 22.65
CA ASP A 28 0.87 4.57 23.77
C ASP A 28 -0.27 5.59 24.00
N SER A 29 -1.52 5.12 24.00
CA SER A 29 -2.71 5.95 24.24
C SER A 29 -3.71 5.24 25.16
N SER A 30 -4.70 5.97 25.67
CA SER A 30 -5.81 5.41 26.47
C SER A 30 -7.04 5.06 25.64
N THR A 31 -7.06 5.42 24.35
CA THR A 31 -8.16 5.11 23.42
C THR A 31 -7.60 4.74 22.06
N GLU A 32 -8.33 3.89 21.33
CA GLU A 32 -7.97 3.52 19.96
C GLU A 32 -7.93 4.74 19.03
N ALA A 33 -8.89 5.67 19.16
CA ALA A 33 -8.91 6.91 18.38
C ALA A 33 -7.63 7.75 18.58
N ASP A 34 -7.17 7.88 19.83
CA ASP A 34 -5.93 8.60 20.12
C ASP A 34 -4.68 7.83 19.64
N ALA A 35 -4.74 6.50 19.50
CA ALA A 35 -3.67 5.71 18.89
C ALA A 35 -3.56 6.02 17.39
N TRP A 36 -4.69 6.05 16.66
CA TRP A 36 -4.73 6.43 15.24
C TRP A 36 -4.29 7.88 15.02
N PHE A 37 -4.72 8.80 15.90
CA PHE A 37 -4.22 10.18 15.92
C PHE A 37 -2.70 10.22 16.10
N GLY A 38 -2.16 9.52 17.11
CA GLY A 38 -0.74 9.45 17.35
C GLY A 38 0.03 8.87 16.17
N GLN A 39 -0.52 7.84 15.51
CA GLN A 39 0.05 7.29 14.28
C GLN A 39 0.19 8.34 13.18
N GLY A 40 -0.87 9.12 12.92
CA GLY A 40 -0.85 10.18 11.92
C GLY A 40 0.14 11.29 12.25
N PHE A 41 0.21 11.70 13.52
CA PHE A 41 1.16 12.72 13.98
C PHE A 41 2.61 12.29 13.77
N VAL A 42 2.96 11.05 14.15
CA VAL A 42 4.32 10.51 13.99
C VAL A 42 4.65 10.25 12.52
N ALA A 43 3.69 9.77 11.73
CA ALA A 43 3.89 9.59 10.29
C ALA A 43 4.26 10.92 9.60
N ALA A 44 3.57 12.01 9.96
CA ALA A 44 3.93 13.35 9.49
C ALA A 44 5.31 13.78 10.01
N GLN A 45 5.62 13.53 11.28
CA GLN A 45 6.94 13.84 11.84
C GLN A 45 8.09 13.14 11.09
N ASP A 46 7.89 11.90 10.66
CA ASP A 46 8.95 11.09 10.05
C ASP A 46 8.98 11.18 8.52
N ARG A 47 7.80 11.31 7.86
CA ARG A 47 7.63 11.00 6.43
C ARG A 47 6.76 12.02 5.68
N LEU A 48 6.53 13.23 6.20
CA LEU A 48 5.60 14.19 5.58
C LEU A 48 5.85 14.43 4.09
N TRP A 49 7.10 14.57 3.66
CA TRP A 49 7.40 14.75 2.23
C TRP A 49 7.07 13.52 1.37
N GLN A 50 7.30 12.32 1.89
CA GLN A 50 6.89 11.08 1.21
C GLN A 50 5.36 11.01 1.09
N MET A 51 4.64 11.40 2.15
CA MET A 51 3.18 11.45 2.15
C MET A 51 2.65 12.46 1.12
N GLU A 52 3.28 13.63 1.01
CA GLU A 52 2.98 14.66 0.00
C GLU A 52 3.20 14.13 -1.42
N PHE A 53 4.35 13.50 -1.66
CA PHE A 53 4.68 12.87 -2.94
C PHE A 53 3.63 11.83 -3.34
N ASP A 54 3.24 10.95 -2.40
CA ASP A 54 2.27 9.90 -2.67
C ASP A 54 0.87 10.47 -2.92
N ARG A 55 0.44 11.46 -2.12
CA ARG A 55 -0.83 12.16 -2.33
C ARG A 55 -0.88 12.81 -3.71
N ARG A 56 0.16 13.55 -4.09
CA ARG A 56 0.24 14.22 -5.40
C ARG A 56 0.31 13.21 -6.54
N SER A 57 1.08 12.14 -6.38
CA SER A 57 1.15 11.06 -7.37
C SER A 57 -0.21 10.38 -7.56
N ALA A 58 -0.99 10.20 -6.49
CA ALA A 58 -2.33 9.63 -6.58
C ALA A 58 -3.32 10.57 -7.28
N ILE A 59 -3.29 11.87 -6.99
CA ILE A 59 -4.21 12.88 -7.55
C ILE A 59 -3.78 13.32 -8.96
N GLY A 60 -2.53 13.05 -9.34
CA GLY A 60 -1.93 13.47 -10.60
C GLY A 60 -1.50 14.93 -10.59
N THR A 61 -0.93 15.42 -9.49
CA THR A 61 -0.45 16.81 -9.36
C THR A 61 1.02 16.87 -8.98
N TRP A 62 1.79 15.81 -9.26
CA TRP A 62 3.20 15.76 -8.95
C TRP A 62 4.03 16.66 -9.87
N ALA A 63 3.59 16.89 -11.11
CA ALA A 63 4.26 17.77 -12.06
C ALA A 63 4.28 19.24 -11.63
N GLU A 64 3.41 19.66 -10.70
CA GLU A 64 3.46 20.99 -10.08
C GLU A 64 4.75 21.20 -9.27
N VAL A 65 5.33 20.11 -8.76
CA VAL A 65 6.56 20.11 -7.93
C VAL A 65 7.76 19.66 -8.75
N ALA A 66 7.64 18.53 -9.46
CA ALA A 66 8.75 17.92 -10.20
C ALA A 66 8.91 18.43 -11.64
N GLY A 67 7.99 19.27 -12.12
CA GLY A 67 8.04 19.87 -13.45
C GLY A 67 7.56 18.95 -14.58
N PRO A 68 7.80 19.37 -15.85
CA PRO A 68 7.17 18.77 -17.03
C PRO A 68 7.43 17.27 -17.23
N THR A 69 8.54 16.75 -16.73
CA THR A 69 8.89 15.32 -16.85
C THR A 69 7.92 14.40 -16.09
N ALA A 70 7.18 14.92 -15.12
CA ALA A 70 6.19 14.15 -14.35
C ALA A 70 4.77 14.17 -14.96
N VAL A 71 4.51 14.96 -16.01
CA VAL A 71 3.16 15.12 -16.59
C VAL A 71 2.57 13.80 -17.08
N ALA A 72 3.39 12.93 -17.67
CA ALA A 72 2.91 11.62 -18.15
C ALA A 72 2.41 10.73 -17.01
N ALA A 73 3.08 10.76 -15.84
CA ALA A 73 2.66 10.03 -14.66
C ALA A 73 1.35 10.60 -14.10
N ASP A 74 1.23 11.92 -14.04
CA ASP A 74 0.01 12.60 -13.60
C ASP A 74 -1.21 12.29 -14.48
N VAL A 75 -1.00 12.23 -15.80
CA VAL A 75 -2.05 11.82 -16.75
C VAL A 75 -2.45 10.36 -16.51
N LEU A 76 -1.49 9.47 -16.26
CA LEU A 76 -1.78 8.06 -15.97
C LEU A 76 -2.60 7.92 -14.69
N SER A 77 -2.22 8.58 -13.60
CA SER A 77 -2.95 8.54 -12.33
C SER A 77 -4.40 9.00 -12.48
N ARG A 78 -4.65 10.04 -13.27
CA ARG A 78 -6.02 10.49 -13.60
C ARG A 78 -6.79 9.47 -14.43
N ARG A 79 -6.14 8.82 -15.41
CA ARG A 79 -6.77 7.75 -16.23
C ARG A 79 -7.11 6.51 -15.42
N LEU A 80 -6.30 6.20 -14.41
CA LEU A 80 -6.56 5.13 -13.44
C LEU A 80 -7.67 5.50 -12.43
N ASN A 81 -8.20 6.72 -12.51
CA ASN A 81 -9.30 7.21 -11.67
C ASN A 81 -9.04 7.10 -10.16
N LEU A 82 -7.78 7.31 -9.75
CA LEU A 82 -7.35 7.04 -8.36
C LEU A 82 -8.06 7.92 -7.33
N ARG A 83 -8.19 9.23 -7.60
CA ARG A 83 -8.84 10.16 -6.68
C ARG A 83 -10.33 9.86 -6.50
N PRO A 84 -11.18 9.86 -7.55
CA PRO A 84 -12.60 9.60 -7.36
C PRO A 84 -12.86 8.22 -6.73
N SER A 85 -12.01 7.24 -7.03
CA SER A 85 -12.12 5.93 -6.41
C SER A 85 -11.73 5.91 -4.93
N ALA A 86 -10.74 6.70 -4.49
CA ALA A 86 -10.39 6.82 -3.07
C ALA A 86 -11.47 7.58 -2.28
N GLU A 87 -12.04 8.63 -2.87
CA GLU A 87 -13.17 9.38 -2.30
C GLU A 87 -14.43 8.49 -2.18
N ALA A 88 -14.70 7.65 -3.19
CA ALA A 88 -15.82 6.70 -3.14
C ALA A 88 -15.62 5.61 -2.09
N ASP A 89 -14.40 5.07 -1.96
CA ASP A 89 -14.09 4.05 -0.95
C ASP A 89 -14.31 4.59 0.46
N ILE A 90 -13.77 5.77 0.79
CA ILE A 90 -13.90 6.33 2.14
C ILE A 90 -15.38 6.58 2.49
N ALA A 91 -16.19 7.00 1.51
CA ALA A 91 -17.62 7.25 1.69
C ALA A 91 -18.43 5.96 1.87
N ALA A 92 -17.91 4.82 1.40
CA ALA A 92 -18.53 3.50 1.52
C ALA A 92 -18.07 2.73 2.78
N MET A 93 -17.09 3.24 3.53
CA MET A 93 -16.60 2.60 4.74
C MET A 93 -17.65 2.64 5.87
N SER A 94 -17.54 1.69 6.80
CA SER A 94 -18.33 1.72 8.03
C SER A 94 -17.96 2.94 8.86
N VAL A 95 -18.85 3.38 9.76
CA VAL A 95 -18.61 4.52 10.66
C VAL A 95 -17.33 4.28 11.48
N GLU A 96 -17.14 3.07 11.97
CA GLU A 96 -15.97 2.69 12.75
C GLU A 96 -14.69 2.86 11.93
N THR A 97 -14.65 2.30 10.71
CA THR A 97 -13.46 2.38 9.85
C THR A 97 -13.18 3.82 9.41
N HIS A 98 -14.22 4.57 9.03
CA HIS A 98 -14.10 5.97 8.65
C HIS A 98 -13.47 6.81 9.78
N SER A 99 -13.91 6.58 11.03
CA SER A 99 -13.40 7.30 12.19
C SER A 99 -11.89 7.08 12.43
N MET A 100 -11.34 5.92 12.05
CA MET A 100 -9.90 5.65 12.11
C MET A 100 -9.13 6.58 11.17
N PHE A 101 -9.62 6.75 9.93
CA PHE A 101 -9.02 7.65 8.94
C PHE A 101 -9.16 9.12 9.32
N GLU A 102 -10.28 9.50 9.94
CA GLU A 102 -10.47 10.85 10.52
C GLU A 102 -9.49 11.14 11.65
N ALA A 103 -9.31 10.20 12.58
CA ALA A 103 -8.36 10.33 13.67
C ALA A 103 -6.92 10.44 13.15
N TYR A 104 -6.53 9.57 12.20
CA TYR A 104 -5.22 9.64 11.55
C TYR A 104 -5.00 10.99 10.85
N ALA A 105 -5.96 11.44 10.04
CA ALA A 105 -5.89 12.73 9.34
C ALA A 105 -5.78 13.90 10.34
N SER A 106 -6.50 13.84 11.45
CA SER A 106 -6.43 14.82 12.52
C SER A 106 -5.02 14.88 13.16
N GLY A 107 -4.38 13.73 13.34
CA GLY A 107 -2.99 13.64 13.81
C GLY A 107 -1.99 14.29 12.85
N VAL A 108 -2.13 14.00 11.54
CA VAL A 108 -1.31 14.65 10.50
C VAL A 108 -1.50 16.16 10.52
N ASN A 109 -2.75 16.62 10.59
CA ASN A 109 -3.08 18.05 10.62
C ASN A 109 -2.60 18.74 11.91
N ALA A 110 -2.62 18.03 13.05
CA ALA A 110 -2.05 18.52 14.29
C ALA A 110 -0.53 18.73 14.18
N TYR A 111 0.19 17.84 13.48
CA TYR A 111 1.61 18.06 13.17
C TYR A 111 1.80 19.31 12.30
N LEU A 112 1.04 19.43 11.21
CA LEU A 112 1.10 20.60 10.33
C LEU A 112 0.81 21.92 11.06
N GLY A 113 -0.11 21.91 12.02
CA GLY A 113 -0.48 23.07 12.84
C GLY A 113 0.39 23.32 14.08
N SER A 114 1.33 22.42 14.40
CA SER A 114 2.12 22.49 15.64
C SER A 114 3.23 23.54 15.64
N GLY A 115 3.60 24.07 14.47
CA GLY A 115 4.77 24.94 14.30
C GLY A 115 6.12 24.19 14.39
N LEU A 116 6.09 22.86 14.47
CA LEU A 116 7.31 22.05 14.33
C LEU A 116 7.90 22.18 12.91
N PRO A 117 9.22 21.98 12.76
CA PRO A 117 9.87 22.04 11.44
C PRO A 117 9.26 21.07 10.43
N LEU A 118 9.01 21.56 9.22
CA LEU A 118 8.64 20.72 8.09
C LEU A 118 9.87 20.02 7.49
N ALA A 119 9.62 19.02 6.64
CA ALA A 119 10.66 18.39 5.85
C ALA A 119 11.37 19.45 4.96
N PRO A 120 12.71 19.39 4.80
CA PRO A 120 13.49 20.42 4.09
C PRO A 120 13.05 20.62 2.64
N GLU A 121 12.46 19.60 2.01
CA GLU A 121 11.97 19.64 0.63
C GLU A 121 10.84 20.66 0.41
N TYR A 122 10.04 20.97 1.45
CA TYR A 122 9.05 22.05 1.35
C TYR A 122 9.73 23.41 1.13
N ALA A 123 10.83 23.68 1.84
CA ALA A 123 11.60 24.91 1.65
C ALA A 123 12.32 24.94 0.29
N LEU A 124 12.85 23.80 -0.16
CA LEU A 124 13.56 23.69 -1.44
C LEU A 124 12.63 23.88 -2.65
N THR A 125 11.40 23.39 -2.56
CA THR A 125 10.43 23.45 -3.66
C THR A 125 9.49 24.65 -3.57
N GLY A 126 9.49 25.38 -2.45
CA GLY A 126 8.52 26.44 -2.18
C GLY A 126 7.08 25.92 -2.02
N THR A 127 6.92 24.60 -1.83
CA THR A 127 5.61 23.98 -1.65
C THR A 127 5.07 24.32 -0.26
N VAL A 128 3.77 24.58 -0.18
CA VAL A 128 3.05 24.72 1.10
C VAL A 128 2.24 23.44 1.34
N PRO A 129 2.37 22.76 2.50
CA PRO A 129 1.59 21.56 2.78
C PRO A 129 0.10 21.90 2.89
N ALA A 130 -0.73 21.23 2.08
CA ALA A 130 -2.18 21.26 2.26
C ALA A 130 -2.62 20.31 3.38
N PRO A 131 -3.74 20.59 4.07
CA PRO A 131 -4.31 19.69 5.08
C PRO A 131 -4.50 18.26 4.55
N TRP A 132 -4.43 17.30 5.47
CA TRP A 132 -4.73 15.91 5.22
C TRP A 132 -6.22 15.65 5.44
N GLU A 133 -6.89 15.11 4.43
CA GLU A 133 -8.26 14.61 4.51
C GLU A 133 -8.23 13.07 4.65
N PRO A 134 -9.27 12.45 5.23
CA PRO A 134 -9.33 11.00 5.46
C PRO A 134 -9.05 10.16 4.19
N TRP A 135 -9.62 10.57 3.05
CA TRP A 135 -9.46 9.85 1.78
C TRP A 135 -8.04 9.87 1.22
N HIS A 136 -7.18 10.81 1.64
CA HIS A 136 -5.79 10.85 1.18
C HIS A 136 -5.03 9.58 1.58
N SER A 137 -5.30 9.00 2.75
CA SER A 137 -4.66 7.74 3.15
C SER A 137 -5.06 6.58 2.24
N VAL A 138 -6.32 6.56 1.77
CA VAL A 138 -6.79 5.60 0.77
C VAL A 138 -6.11 5.83 -0.59
N ALA A 139 -5.94 7.10 -0.98
CA ALA A 139 -5.24 7.47 -2.21
C ALA A 139 -3.75 7.06 -2.19
N VAL A 140 -3.05 7.28 -1.06
CA VAL A 140 -1.67 6.84 -0.83
C VAL A 140 -1.56 5.32 -0.93
N PHE A 141 -2.48 4.59 -0.31
CA PHE A 141 -2.54 3.14 -0.45
C PHE A 141 -2.70 2.75 -1.92
N ARG A 142 -3.67 3.34 -2.63
CA ARG A 142 -3.95 3.01 -4.04
C ARG A 142 -2.76 3.28 -4.97
N VAL A 143 -2.12 4.44 -4.91
CA VAL A 143 -1.02 4.77 -5.85
C VAL A 143 0.17 3.82 -5.68
N ARG A 144 0.42 3.32 -4.46
CA ARG A 144 1.48 2.35 -4.17
C ARG A 144 1.16 0.92 -4.63
N HIS A 145 -0.08 0.64 -5.02
CA HIS A 145 -0.55 -0.73 -5.32
C HIS A 145 -1.22 -0.88 -6.70
N VAL A 146 -1.74 0.19 -7.31
CA VAL A 146 -2.56 0.11 -8.53
C VAL A 146 -1.84 -0.49 -9.73
N LEU A 147 -0.50 -0.34 -9.80
CA LEU A 147 0.33 -0.92 -10.86
C LEU A 147 1.07 -2.19 -10.45
N MET A 148 0.73 -2.79 -9.29
CA MET A 148 1.19 -4.14 -8.96
C MET A 148 0.47 -5.17 -9.83
N GLY A 149 1.08 -6.35 -9.99
CA GLY A 149 0.59 -7.39 -10.88
C GLY A 149 1.37 -7.47 -12.18
N VAL A 150 0.72 -8.07 -13.18
CA VAL A 150 1.38 -8.62 -14.38
C VAL A 150 1.12 -7.82 -15.65
N TRP A 151 0.58 -6.60 -15.55
CA TRP A 151 0.13 -5.84 -16.71
C TRP A 151 1.26 -5.49 -17.69
N GLN A 152 2.47 -5.20 -17.21
CA GLN A 152 3.63 -4.93 -18.08
C GLN A 152 3.99 -6.16 -18.90
N GLN A 153 4.01 -7.33 -18.25
CA GLN A 153 4.23 -8.60 -18.94
C GLN A 153 3.11 -8.88 -19.93
N LYS A 154 1.85 -8.62 -19.58
CA LYS A 154 0.73 -8.80 -20.52
C LYS A 154 0.89 -7.92 -21.78
N ILE A 155 1.27 -6.66 -21.62
CA ILE A 155 1.54 -5.77 -22.76
C ILE A 155 2.72 -6.31 -23.59
N ALA A 156 3.83 -6.69 -22.95
CA ALA A 156 4.98 -7.26 -23.66
C ALA A 156 4.63 -8.55 -24.43
N GLN A 157 3.84 -9.42 -23.82
CA GLN A 157 3.36 -10.67 -24.43
C GLN A 157 2.41 -10.41 -25.60
N ALA A 158 1.51 -9.42 -25.47
CA ALA A 158 0.67 -8.98 -26.58
C ALA A 158 1.53 -8.43 -27.74
N GLU A 159 2.57 -7.66 -27.46
CA GLU A 159 3.50 -7.18 -28.50
C GLU A 159 4.25 -8.34 -29.17
N ILE A 160 4.71 -9.33 -28.41
CA ILE A 160 5.36 -10.53 -28.98
C ILE A 160 4.38 -11.26 -29.89
N LEU A 161 3.17 -11.55 -29.40
CA LEU A 161 2.10 -12.20 -30.16
C LEU A 161 1.81 -11.48 -31.48
N LEU A 162 1.70 -10.14 -31.45
CA LEU A 162 1.46 -9.33 -32.66
C LEU A 162 2.61 -9.40 -33.66
N ARG A 163 3.86 -9.57 -33.21
CA ARG A 163 5.05 -9.62 -34.08
C ARG A 163 5.29 -11.00 -34.69
N ILE A 164 5.07 -12.07 -33.93
CA ILE A 164 5.41 -13.44 -34.38
C ILE A 164 4.19 -14.26 -34.82
N GLY A 165 2.99 -13.75 -34.58
CA GLY A 165 1.73 -14.43 -34.88
C GLY A 165 1.37 -15.54 -33.88
N PRO A 166 0.10 -15.96 -33.86
CA PRO A 166 -0.42 -16.91 -32.87
C PRO A 166 0.28 -18.28 -32.93
N ASP A 167 0.59 -18.79 -34.12
CA ASP A 167 1.19 -20.12 -34.29
C ASP A 167 2.62 -20.21 -33.72
N ALA A 168 3.42 -19.14 -33.87
CA ALA A 168 4.76 -19.10 -33.30
C ALA A 168 4.69 -18.80 -31.80
N TYR A 169 3.79 -17.91 -31.38
CA TYR A 169 3.58 -17.58 -29.98
C TYR A 169 3.13 -18.79 -29.15
N ALA A 170 2.25 -19.64 -29.69
CA ALA A 170 1.79 -20.87 -29.04
C ALA A 170 2.92 -21.87 -28.75
N LYS A 171 4.09 -21.70 -29.37
CA LYS A 171 5.29 -22.54 -29.11
C LYS A 171 6.12 -22.03 -27.93
N LEU A 172 5.84 -20.84 -27.40
CA LEU A 172 6.48 -20.33 -26.19
C LEU A 172 5.85 -21.02 -24.97
N ASP A 173 6.60 -21.92 -24.30
CA ASP A 173 6.13 -22.49 -23.04
C ASP A 173 6.32 -21.47 -21.92
N GLN A 174 5.21 -20.87 -21.49
CA GLN A 174 5.21 -19.89 -20.41
C GLN A 174 4.84 -20.51 -19.07
N ARG A 175 4.47 -21.79 -19.01
CA ARG A 175 3.97 -22.43 -17.78
C ARG A 175 5.10 -22.63 -16.78
N SER A 176 4.75 -22.63 -15.50
CA SER A 176 5.66 -23.09 -14.46
C SER A 176 6.10 -24.54 -14.74
N PRO A 177 7.37 -24.90 -14.48
CA PRO A 177 7.85 -26.27 -14.66
C PRO A 177 6.98 -27.30 -13.96
N ALA A 178 6.82 -28.48 -14.56
CA ALA A 178 6.14 -29.60 -13.92
C ALA A 178 6.78 -29.91 -12.55
N GLY A 179 5.97 -30.10 -11.51
CA GLY A 179 6.45 -30.32 -10.15
C GLY A 179 6.77 -29.05 -9.36
N THR A 180 6.49 -27.85 -9.91
CA THR A 180 6.53 -26.60 -9.13
C THR A 180 5.61 -26.73 -7.91
N THR A 181 6.16 -26.49 -6.73
CA THR A 181 5.38 -26.53 -5.47
C THR A 181 4.37 -25.39 -5.48
N THR A 182 3.10 -25.70 -5.24
CA THR A 182 2.04 -24.71 -5.15
C THR A 182 1.64 -24.48 -3.69
N LEU A 183 1.20 -23.27 -3.38
CA LEU A 183 0.70 -22.93 -2.04
C LEU A 183 -0.53 -23.77 -1.67
N LEU A 184 -1.41 -23.98 -2.64
CA LEU A 184 -2.56 -24.88 -2.55
C LEU A 184 -2.28 -26.11 -3.42
N PRO A 185 -2.06 -27.31 -2.82
CA PRO A 185 -1.78 -28.51 -3.60
C PRO A 185 -2.97 -28.86 -4.52
N PRO A 186 -2.74 -29.15 -5.81
CA PRO A 186 -3.81 -29.56 -6.70
C PRO A 186 -4.51 -30.81 -6.14
N GLY A 187 -5.83 -30.74 -5.97
CA GLY A 187 -6.65 -31.89 -5.58
C GLY A 187 -6.77 -32.19 -4.08
N ARG A 188 -6.26 -31.36 -3.17
CA ARG A 188 -6.35 -31.63 -1.71
C ARG A 188 -7.46 -30.92 -0.93
N ASP A 189 -8.07 -29.85 -1.45
CA ASP A 189 -9.11 -29.10 -0.72
C ASP A 189 -10.44 -28.96 -1.48
N GLY A 190 -11.50 -29.55 -0.93
CA GLY A 190 -12.86 -29.46 -1.48
C GLY A 190 -13.41 -28.02 -1.56
N ALA A 191 -12.99 -27.14 -0.65
CA ALA A 191 -13.40 -25.74 -0.62
C ALA A 191 -12.83 -24.93 -1.80
N VAL A 192 -11.53 -25.08 -2.11
CA VAL A 192 -10.87 -24.43 -3.26
C VAL A 192 -11.44 -24.97 -4.57
N ARG A 193 -11.67 -26.28 -4.67
CA ARG A 193 -12.34 -26.88 -5.82
C ARG A 193 -13.75 -26.34 -6.02
N SER A 194 -14.50 -26.11 -4.94
CA SER A 194 -15.84 -25.52 -5.01
C SER A 194 -15.81 -24.05 -5.45
N LEU A 195 -14.81 -23.27 -5.04
CA LEU A 195 -14.59 -21.89 -5.47
C LEU A 195 -14.25 -21.83 -6.97
N ILE A 196 -13.31 -22.66 -7.42
CA ILE A 196 -12.91 -22.75 -8.83
C ILE A 196 -14.10 -23.23 -9.67
N ALA A 197 -14.83 -24.25 -9.23
CA ALA A 197 -16.00 -24.76 -9.95
C ALA A 197 -17.13 -23.72 -10.05
N ARG A 198 -17.35 -22.91 -9.01
CA ARG A 198 -18.36 -21.83 -9.03
C ARG A 198 -18.01 -20.68 -9.97
N GLY A 199 -16.72 -20.43 -10.22
CA GLY A 199 -16.25 -19.39 -11.14
C GLY A 199 -15.68 -19.92 -12.45
N ALA A 200 -15.88 -21.21 -12.77
CA ALA A 200 -15.22 -21.86 -13.89
C ALA A 200 -15.69 -21.34 -15.25
N ALA A 201 -16.96 -20.93 -15.35
CA ALA A 201 -17.53 -20.37 -16.57
C ALA A 201 -16.95 -18.96 -16.82
N GLU A 202 -16.95 -18.11 -15.81
CA GLU A 202 -16.38 -16.76 -15.88
C GLU A 202 -14.87 -16.81 -16.13
N LEU A 203 -14.17 -17.79 -15.54
CA LEU A 203 -12.76 -18.03 -15.81
C LEU A 203 -12.53 -18.51 -17.25
N ALA A 204 -13.39 -19.38 -17.78
CA ALA A 204 -13.31 -19.83 -19.17
C ALA A 204 -13.55 -18.68 -20.16
N ASP A 205 -14.54 -17.83 -19.90
CA ASP A 205 -14.81 -16.63 -20.71
C ASP A 205 -13.65 -15.63 -20.65
N ALA A 206 -13.09 -15.41 -19.45
CA ALA A 206 -11.90 -14.58 -19.28
C ALA A 206 -10.68 -15.17 -20.01
N ILE A 207 -10.48 -16.48 -19.98
CA ILE A 207 -9.43 -17.18 -20.74
C ILE A 207 -9.68 -17.10 -22.25
N ALA A 208 -10.92 -17.16 -22.71
CA ALA A 208 -11.22 -17.02 -24.14
C ALA A 208 -10.82 -15.64 -24.69
N VAL A 209 -10.90 -14.60 -23.85
CA VAL A 209 -10.54 -13.21 -24.21
C VAL A 209 -9.06 -12.90 -23.92
N LEU A 210 -8.52 -13.40 -22.81
CA LEU A 210 -7.19 -13.02 -22.27
C LEU A 210 -6.15 -14.14 -22.33
N GLY A 211 -6.55 -15.37 -22.62
CA GLY A 211 -5.71 -16.57 -22.63
C GLY A 211 -4.51 -16.54 -23.57
N PRO A 212 -4.51 -15.80 -24.70
CA PRO A 212 -3.30 -15.62 -25.49
C PRO A 212 -2.21 -14.82 -24.76
N VAL A 213 -2.57 -14.08 -23.71
CA VAL A 213 -1.66 -13.18 -22.98
C VAL A 213 -1.50 -13.68 -21.54
N THR A 214 -0.73 -14.74 -21.38
CA THR A 214 -0.34 -15.27 -20.06
C THR A 214 0.88 -14.54 -19.49
N SER A 215 0.97 -14.43 -18.18
CA SER A 215 2.03 -13.68 -17.50
C SER A 215 2.19 -14.18 -16.06
N PHE A 216 3.41 -14.26 -15.56
CA PHE A 216 3.75 -14.77 -14.23
C PHE A 216 4.45 -13.69 -13.40
N GLU A 217 3.91 -13.39 -12.23
CA GLU A 217 4.44 -12.35 -11.34
C GLU A 217 5.71 -12.82 -10.59
N GLY A 218 6.49 -11.85 -10.09
CA GLY A 218 7.44 -12.10 -9.01
C GLY A 218 6.69 -12.41 -7.70
N GLY A 219 7.33 -13.17 -6.81
CA GLY A 219 6.72 -13.63 -5.57
C GLY A 219 7.11 -12.80 -4.34
N SER A 220 6.47 -13.10 -3.21
CA SER A 220 6.95 -12.82 -1.86
C SER A 220 6.99 -14.15 -1.11
N ASN A 221 7.76 -14.23 -0.03
CA ASN A 221 7.78 -15.43 0.79
C ASN A 221 6.96 -15.21 2.06
N SER A 222 6.17 -16.21 2.43
CA SER A 222 5.60 -16.28 3.77
C SER A 222 5.52 -17.75 4.20
N TRP A 223 5.76 -18.00 5.48
CA TRP A 223 5.65 -19.32 6.04
C TRP A 223 5.20 -19.26 7.49
N ALA A 224 4.47 -20.30 7.90
CA ALA A 224 4.04 -20.50 9.27
C ALA A 224 4.53 -21.86 9.74
N VAL A 225 5.17 -21.89 10.91
CA VAL A 225 5.62 -23.13 11.56
C VAL A 225 4.82 -23.30 12.85
N HIS A 226 4.16 -24.45 12.95
CA HIS A 226 3.41 -24.83 14.14
C HIS A 226 4.32 -24.95 15.37
N GLY A 227 3.82 -24.59 16.55
CA GLY A 227 4.62 -24.56 17.79
C GLY A 227 5.27 -25.90 18.16
N SER A 228 4.69 -27.03 17.74
CA SER A 228 5.31 -28.36 17.94
C SER A 228 6.61 -28.59 17.16
N ARG A 229 6.96 -27.69 16.24
CA ARG A 229 8.18 -27.73 15.43
C ARG A 229 9.17 -26.62 15.80
N VAL A 230 8.92 -25.89 16.90
CA VAL A 230 9.74 -24.77 17.37
C VAL A 230 10.08 -24.97 18.85
N THR A 231 11.31 -24.65 19.26
CA THR A 231 11.77 -24.81 20.66
C THR A 231 11.01 -23.96 21.66
N THR A 232 10.37 -22.87 21.22
CA THR A 232 9.56 -21.99 22.07
C THR A 232 8.18 -22.57 22.41
N GLY A 233 7.74 -23.63 21.71
CA GLY A 233 6.38 -24.17 21.81
C GLY A 233 5.28 -23.26 21.24
N LYS A 234 5.61 -22.05 20.77
CA LYS A 234 4.67 -21.08 20.18
C LYS A 234 4.77 -21.09 18.65
N PRO A 235 3.66 -20.87 17.92
CA PRO A 235 3.71 -20.76 16.47
C PRO A 235 4.59 -19.58 16.04
N VAL A 236 5.30 -19.75 14.92
CA VAL A 236 6.13 -18.72 14.29
C VAL A 236 5.54 -18.40 12.93
N VAL A 237 5.33 -17.11 12.67
CA VAL A 237 4.92 -16.58 11.36
C VAL A 237 6.06 -15.71 10.84
N CYS A 238 6.48 -15.97 9.61
CA CYS A 238 7.50 -15.20 8.93
C CYS A 238 6.96 -14.68 7.61
N ASN A 239 7.22 -13.40 7.34
CA ASN A 239 6.84 -12.73 6.11
C ASN A 239 8.07 -11.98 5.57
N ASP A 240 8.30 -12.14 4.28
CA ASP A 240 9.39 -11.55 3.52
C ASP A 240 8.77 -11.00 2.23
N SER A 241 8.17 -9.81 2.37
CA SER A 241 7.48 -9.14 1.28
C SER A 241 8.48 -8.51 0.33
N HIS A 242 8.43 -8.92 -0.93
CA HIS A 242 9.31 -8.37 -1.96
C HIS A 242 8.67 -7.14 -2.59
N ARG A 243 9.36 -6.02 -2.47
CA ARG A 243 9.04 -4.77 -3.16
C ARG A 243 10.27 -4.29 -3.89
N ARG A 244 10.07 -3.50 -4.95
CA ARG A 244 11.16 -2.74 -5.55
C ARG A 244 11.78 -1.85 -4.48
N LEU A 245 13.12 -1.76 -4.46
CA LEU A 245 13.81 -0.83 -3.59
C LEU A 245 13.44 0.60 -3.97
N ASP A 246 12.85 1.32 -3.02
CA ASP A 246 12.49 2.73 -3.08
C ASP A 246 12.99 3.47 -1.83
N VAL A 247 13.22 4.78 -1.96
CA VAL A 247 13.79 5.62 -0.88
C VAL A 247 12.95 6.89 -0.72
N PRO A 248 12.42 7.17 0.48
CA PRO A 248 12.22 6.21 1.57
C PRO A 248 11.27 5.09 1.13
N THR A 249 11.42 3.91 1.74
CA THR A 249 10.62 2.75 1.34
C THR A 249 9.15 2.90 1.76
N VAL A 250 8.24 2.23 1.02
CA VAL A 250 6.81 2.14 1.35
C VAL A 250 6.54 1.56 2.74
N TYR A 251 7.44 0.73 3.27
CA TYR A 251 7.31 0.21 4.62
C TYR A 251 7.78 1.23 5.66
N TRP A 252 6.92 1.47 6.64
CA TRP A 252 7.22 2.24 7.83
C TRP A 252 6.75 1.45 9.04
N GLN A 253 7.67 1.18 9.96
CA GLN A 253 7.38 0.38 11.16
C GLN A 253 6.92 1.32 12.28
N ILE A 254 5.86 0.89 12.95
CA ILE A 254 5.28 1.58 14.09
C ILE A 254 4.62 0.55 15.02
N HIS A 255 4.66 0.83 16.31
CA HIS A 255 3.94 0.10 17.33
C HIS A 255 2.82 0.98 17.89
N LEU A 256 1.59 0.48 17.91
CA LEU A 256 0.44 1.14 18.51
C LEU A 256 -0.03 0.31 19.71
N SER A 257 -0.31 0.97 20.83
CA SER A 257 -0.83 0.34 22.04
C SER A 257 -1.97 1.18 22.61
N SER A 258 -3.15 0.54 22.72
CA SER A 258 -4.33 1.07 23.41
C SER A 258 -5.00 -0.04 24.24
N PRO A 259 -5.85 0.29 25.22
CA PRO A 259 -6.61 -0.70 26.02
C PRO A 259 -7.53 -1.59 25.19
#